data_AF-A0A847JV52-F1
#
_entry.id   AF-A0A847JV52-F1
#
_cell.length_a   1.000
_cell.length_b   1.000
_cell.length_c   1.000
_cell.angle_alpha   90.00
_cell.angle_beta   90.00
_cell.angle_gamma   90.00
#
_symmetry.space_group_name_H-M   'P 1'
#
loop_
_entity.id
_entity.type
_entity.pdbx_description
1 polymer ?
#
loop_
_entity_poly.entity_id
_entity_poly.type
_entity_poly.pdbx_seq_one_letter_code
_entity_poly.pdbx_strand_id
1 'polypeptide(L)'
;MNNTNPEAVVRHRTWLRERGTLRLVLGALVLTLAWYAYSSIRTQRMLQVKWPALTVDPDGLTVLGLQDGNVPGKPRKYVAIESNHAWQIRRPDDAEEEGDVETEESDYKPTAAVARRAAAGEVVPLEELLKECPVVLTGAHFAGADIEESYEPFRDKPYWKVHVRLTDEGRSRYWQFSRTHDGERLVFVLNNDILTCPRMSHMNTGTLTIEPIWVEDDARRLAEAMRGKR
;
A
#
# COMPACT_ATOMS: atom_id res chain seq x y z
N MET A 1 -14.81 78.00 12.84
CA MET A 1 -13.69 77.09 13.16
C MET A 1 -14.30 75.73 13.47
N ASN A 2 -14.28 74.80 12.52
CA ASN A 2 -14.83 73.45 12.74
C ASN A 2 -13.76 72.57 13.37
N ASN A 3 -13.98 72.21 14.63
CA ASN A 3 -13.13 71.33 15.40
C ASN A 3 -13.38 69.87 14.96
N THR A 4 -12.74 69.45 13.87
CA THR A 4 -12.74 68.04 13.45
C THR A 4 -11.86 67.25 14.42
N ASN A 5 -12.50 66.51 15.32
CA ASN A 5 -11.85 65.65 16.30
C ASN A 5 -11.04 64.54 15.58
N PRO A 6 -9.69 64.55 15.64
CA PRO A 6 -8.83 63.64 14.88
C PRO A 6 -9.01 62.17 15.28
N GLU A 7 -9.52 61.89 16.50
CA GLU A 7 -9.77 60.53 16.97
C GLU A 7 -10.90 59.81 16.22
N ALA A 8 -11.90 60.56 15.73
CA ALA A 8 -13.02 60.00 14.99
C ALA A 8 -12.58 59.50 13.59
N VAL A 9 -11.61 60.18 12.98
CA VAL A 9 -11.10 59.83 11.63
C VAL A 9 -10.23 58.56 11.69
N VAL A 10 -9.44 58.39 12.76
CA VAL A 10 -8.60 57.21 12.95
C VAL A 10 -9.45 55.96 13.21
N ARG A 11 -10.47 56.04 14.07
CA ARG A 11 -11.39 54.90 14.32
C ARG A 11 -12.16 54.47 13.08
N HIS A 12 -12.52 55.40 12.19
CA HIS A 12 -13.28 55.05 10.98
C HIS A 12 -12.42 54.34 9.92
N ARG A 13 -11.11 54.64 9.85
CA ARG A 13 -10.17 53.96 8.94
C ARG A 13 -9.79 52.55 9.41
N THR A 14 -9.64 52.32 10.72
CA THR A 14 -9.38 50.97 11.26
C THR A 14 -10.59 50.05 11.09
N TRP A 15 -11.80 50.58 11.31
CA TRP A 15 -13.04 49.81 11.17
C TRP A 15 -13.35 49.38 9.71
N LEU A 16 -13.06 50.25 8.73
CA LEU A 16 -13.19 49.89 7.31
C LEU A 16 -12.17 48.81 6.88
N ARG A 17 -10.96 48.82 7.46
CA ARG A 17 -9.95 47.78 7.22
C ARG A 17 -10.34 46.43 7.83
N GLU A 18 -10.87 46.42 9.05
CA GLU A 18 -11.31 45.19 9.74
C GLU A 18 -12.43 44.45 8.98
N ARG A 19 -13.39 45.17 8.40
CA ARG A 19 -14.47 44.56 7.60
C ARG A 19 -13.98 44.00 6.26
N GLY A 20 -12.98 44.62 5.65
CA GLY A 20 -12.36 44.12 4.42
C GLY A 20 -11.63 42.81 4.65
N THR A 21 -10.79 42.76 5.69
CA THR A 21 -10.03 41.55 6.06
C THR A 21 -10.95 40.41 6.47
N LEU A 22 -12.00 40.69 7.25
CA LEU A 22 -12.96 39.67 7.69
C LEU A 22 -13.63 38.96 6.50
N ARG A 23 -14.01 39.69 5.45
CA ARG A 23 -14.61 39.10 4.24
C ARG A 23 -13.63 38.22 3.47
N LEU A 24 -12.36 38.61 3.38
CA LEU A 24 -11.33 37.79 2.75
C LEU A 24 -11.06 36.52 3.53
N VAL A 25 -10.94 36.61 4.87
CA VAL A 25 -10.76 35.45 5.74
C VAL A 25 -11.96 34.50 5.62
N LEU A 26 -13.18 35.03 5.64
CA LEU A 26 -14.39 34.23 5.54
C LEU A 26 -14.51 33.55 4.16
N GLY A 27 -14.15 34.27 3.08
CA GLY A 27 -14.08 33.70 1.73
C GLY A 27 -13.03 32.59 1.62
N ALA A 28 -11.84 32.79 2.17
CA ALA A 28 -10.79 31.77 2.20
C ALA A 28 -11.24 30.53 2.99
N LEU A 29 -11.89 30.73 4.14
CA LEU A 29 -12.42 29.66 4.98
C LEU A 29 -13.52 28.85 4.27
N VAL A 30 -14.44 29.52 3.57
CA VAL A 30 -15.46 28.84 2.76
C VAL A 30 -14.81 28.02 1.64
N LEU A 31 -13.77 28.55 0.98
CA LEU A 31 -13.07 27.84 -0.08
C LEU A 31 -12.34 26.59 0.44
N THR A 32 -11.64 26.69 1.58
CA THR A 32 -10.99 25.52 2.20
C THR A 32 -11.99 24.48 2.65
N LEU A 33 -13.13 24.88 3.25
CA LEU A 33 -14.19 23.95 3.62
C LEU A 33 -14.82 23.26 2.40
N ALA A 34 -15.08 24.00 1.32
CA ALA A 34 -15.62 23.45 0.08
C ALA A 34 -14.65 22.47 -0.58
N TRP A 35 -13.36 22.81 -0.63
CA TRP A 35 -12.31 21.93 -1.14
C TRP A 35 -12.18 20.65 -0.30
N TYR A 36 -12.19 20.78 1.03
CA TYR A 36 -12.14 19.64 1.94
C TYR A 36 -13.36 18.71 1.78
N ALA A 37 -14.57 19.28 1.73
CA ALA A 37 -15.80 18.52 1.53
C ALA A 37 -15.79 17.80 0.17
N TYR A 38 -15.38 18.47 -0.90
CA TYR A 38 -15.25 17.87 -2.22
C TYR A 38 -14.24 16.72 -2.23
N SER A 39 -13.07 16.91 -1.63
CA SER A 39 -12.02 15.90 -1.53
C SER A 39 -12.50 14.66 -0.76
N SER A 40 -13.20 14.87 0.36
CA SER A 40 -13.77 13.79 1.18
C SER A 40 -14.84 13.00 0.42
N ILE A 41 -15.80 13.68 -0.20
CA ILE A 41 -16.87 13.04 -0.99
C ILE A 41 -16.28 12.27 -2.18
N ARG A 42 -15.32 12.86 -2.89
CA ARG A 42 -14.64 12.19 -4.01
C ARG A 42 -13.95 10.91 -3.54
N THR A 43 -13.21 10.98 -2.43
CA THR A 43 -12.52 9.81 -1.87
C THR A 43 -13.51 8.71 -1.49
N GLN A 44 -14.58 9.05 -0.76
CA GLN A 44 -15.64 8.10 -0.38
C GLN A 44 -16.32 7.45 -1.58
N ARG A 45 -16.62 8.22 -2.62
CA ARG A 45 -17.17 7.68 -3.87
C ARG A 45 -16.21 6.70 -4.52
N MET A 46 -14.92 7.05 -4.62
CA MET A 46 -13.92 6.17 -5.22
C MET A 46 -13.82 4.84 -4.48
N LEU A 47 -13.93 4.82 -3.15
CA LEU A 47 -13.91 3.58 -2.35
C LEU A 47 -15.12 2.67 -2.62
N GLN A 48 -16.22 3.21 -3.14
CA GLN A 48 -17.44 2.45 -3.45
C GLN A 48 -17.54 2.00 -4.92
N VAL A 49 -16.66 2.46 -5.81
CA VAL A 49 -16.68 2.09 -7.23
C VAL A 49 -16.34 0.62 -7.39
N LYS A 50 -17.22 -0.17 -7.99
CA LYS A 50 -16.91 -1.56 -8.37
C LYS A 50 -16.08 -1.56 -9.64
N TRP A 51 -14.80 -1.87 -9.50
CA TRP A 51 -13.90 -1.95 -10.64
C TRP A 51 -14.01 -3.30 -11.36
N PRO A 52 -13.83 -3.33 -12.70
CA PRO A 52 -13.75 -4.60 -13.42
C PRO A 52 -12.53 -5.41 -12.98
N ALA A 53 -12.64 -6.73 -13.06
CA ALA A 53 -11.52 -7.62 -12.80
C ALA A 53 -10.34 -7.31 -13.74
N LEU A 54 -9.13 -7.32 -13.19
CA LEU A 54 -7.92 -7.09 -13.95
C LEU A 54 -7.45 -8.37 -14.62
N THR A 55 -6.74 -8.20 -15.73
CA THR A 55 -6.02 -9.27 -16.41
C THR A 55 -4.53 -9.14 -16.13
N VAL A 56 -3.82 -10.26 -16.22
CA VAL A 56 -2.36 -10.30 -16.07
C VAL A 56 -1.72 -9.48 -17.19
N ASP A 57 -0.73 -8.66 -16.83
CA ASP A 57 0.14 -7.95 -17.77
C ASP A 57 1.46 -8.72 -17.87
N PRO A 58 1.65 -9.60 -18.89
CA PRO A 58 2.80 -10.49 -18.97
C PRO A 58 4.12 -9.74 -19.18
N ASP A 59 4.07 -8.60 -19.85
CA ASP A 59 5.24 -7.75 -20.16
C ASP A 59 5.43 -6.63 -19.13
N GLY A 60 4.61 -6.60 -18.08
CA GLY A 60 4.56 -5.52 -17.12
C GLY A 60 4.52 -5.98 -15.67
N LEU A 61 4.38 -5.01 -14.77
CA LEU A 61 4.17 -5.28 -13.36
C LEU A 61 2.75 -5.78 -13.14
N THR A 62 2.62 -6.97 -12.56
CA THR A 62 1.36 -7.56 -12.11
C THR A 62 1.45 -7.84 -10.61
N VAL A 63 0.44 -7.44 -9.85
CA VAL A 63 0.36 -7.70 -8.40
C VAL A 63 -0.80 -8.64 -8.12
N LEU A 64 -0.48 -9.80 -7.56
CA LEU A 64 -1.45 -10.84 -7.23
C LEU A 64 -1.78 -10.82 -5.75
N GLY A 65 -3.02 -11.14 -5.39
CA GLY A 65 -3.41 -11.41 -4.02
C GLY A 65 -3.16 -12.87 -3.67
N LEU A 66 -2.28 -13.14 -2.70
CA LEU A 66 -1.98 -14.48 -2.25
C LEU A 66 -2.84 -14.85 -1.05
N GLN A 67 -3.64 -15.90 -1.16
CA GLN A 67 -4.43 -16.41 -0.04
C GLN A 67 -3.55 -17.23 0.93
N ASP A 68 -2.67 -16.54 1.65
CA ASP A 68 -1.73 -17.13 2.62
C ASP A 68 -2.17 -16.97 4.09
N GLY A 69 -3.24 -16.21 4.34
CA GLY A 69 -3.88 -16.07 5.64
C GLY A 69 -4.95 -17.11 5.90
N ASN A 70 -5.19 -17.40 7.19
CA ASN A 70 -6.38 -18.13 7.64
C ASN A 70 -7.52 -17.12 7.81
N VAL A 71 -8.42 -17.07 6.83
CA VAL A 71 -9.63 -16.25 6.92
C VAL A 71 -10.79 -17.15 7.36
N PRO A 72 -11.69 -16.71 8.27
CA PRO A 72 -12.84 -17.52 8.68
C PRO A 72 -13.64 -18.03 7.47
N GLY A 73 -13.71 -19.36 7.30
CA GLY A 73 -14.42 -20.01 6.18
C GLY A 73 -13.65 -20.11 4.86
N LYS A 74 -12.38 -19.68 4.81
CA LYS A 74 -11.49 -19.83 3.67
C LYS A 74 -10.12 -20.33 4.14
N PRO A 75 -9.83 -21.63 4.01
CA PRO A 75 -8.54 -22.16 4.44
C PRO A 75 -7.40 -21.51 3.64
N ARG A 76 -6.23 -21.40 4.27
CA ARG A 76 -5.00 -20.98 3.61
C ARG A 76 -4.74 -21.88 2.41
N LYS A 77 -4.52 -21.28 1.23
CA LYS A 77 -4.24 -22.02 -0.01
C LYS A 77 -2.75 -22.07 -0.35
N TYR A 78 -2.02 -21.01 0.02
CA TYR A 78 -0.61 -20.88 -0.32
C TYR A 78 0.23 -20.47 0.89
N VAL A 79 1.53 -20.68 0.81
CA VAL A 79 2.52 -20.20 1.78
C VAL A 79 3.65 -19.53 1.01
N ALA A 80 3.93 -18.25 1.32
CA ALA A 80 5.10 -17.56 0.79
C ALA A 80 6.29 -17.72 1.73
N ILE A 81 7.41 -18.19 1.19
CA ILE A 81 8.64 -18.45 1.94
C ILE A 81 9.76 -17.71 1.25
N GLU A 82 10.50 -16.94 2.02
CA GLU A 82 11.74 -16.34 1.57
C GLU A 82 12.91 -17.28 1.86
N SER A 83 13.68 -17.64 0.85
CA SER A 83 14.89 -18.45 0.99
C SER A 83 16.01 -17.87 0.14
N ASN A 84 17.15 -17.57 0.76
CA ASN A 84 18.30 -16.94 0.09
C ASN A 84 17.93 -15.67 -0.72
N HIS A 85 17.06 -14.82 -0.16
CA HIS A 85 16.56 -13.60 -0.81
C HIS A 85 15.67 -13.83 -2.05
N ALA A 86 15.26 -15.07 -2.32
CA ALA A 86 14.28 -15.40 -3.35
C ALA A 86 12.97 -15.86 -2.71
N TRP A 87 11.85 -15.46 -3.31
CA TRP A 87 10.52 -15.87 -2.86
C TRP A 87 10.08 -17.16 -3.54
N GLN A 88 9.61 -18.11 -2.74
CA GLN A 88 8.99 -19.34 -3.21
C GLN A 88 7.56 -19.41 -2.67
N ILE A 89 6.60 -19.69 -3.55
CA ILE A 89 5.22 -19.93 -3.17
C ILE A 89 4.98 -21.43 -3.19
N ARG A 90 4.35 -21.95 -2.14
CA ARG A 90 4.10 -23.38 -1.96
C ARG A 90 2.65 -23.65 -1.61
N ARG A 91 2.16 -24.84 -1.94
CA ARG A 91 0.93 -25.37 -1.34
C ARG A 91 1.26 -25.91 0.06
N PRO A 92 0.40 -25.67 1.06
CA PRO A 92 0.53 -26.38 2.33
C PRO A 92 0.31 -27.88 2.06
N ASP A 93 1.15 -28.75 2.63
CA ASP A 93 0.93 -30.20 2.56
C ASP A 93 -0.38 -30.53 3.30
N ASP A 94 -1.23 -31.37 2.69
CA ASP A 94 -2.56 -31.77 3.21
C ASP A 94 -2.51 -32.51 4.57
N ALA A 95 -1.31 -32.78 5.09
CA ALA A 95 -1.09 -33.29 6.43
C ALA A 95 -1.12 -32.15 7.44
N GLU A 96 -2.32 -31.95 7.99
CA GLU A 96 -2.64 -31.35 9.29
C GLU A 96 -3.44 -30.03 9.25
N GLU A 97 -4.73 -30.18 9.59
CA GLU A 97 -5.36 -29.33 10.60
C GLU A 97 -4.35 -29.06 11.72
N GLU A 98 -3.81 -27.84 11.88
CA GLU A 98 -3.18 -27.49 13.15
C GLU A 98 -3.05 -25.98 13.38
N GLY A 99 -3.60 -25.57 14.52
CA GLY A 99 -3.03 -24.59 15.42
C GLY A 99 -3.04 -23.14 14.94
N ASP A 100 -3.96 -22.35 15.50
CA ASP A 100 -3.85 -20.90 15.55
C ASP A 100 -2.50 -20.50 16.17
N VAL A 101 -1.52 -20.20 15.31
CA VAL A 101 -0.32 -19.47 15.71
C VAL A 101 -0.72 -18.00 15.76
N GLU A 102 -1.41 -17.63 16.84
CA GLU A 102 -1.50 -16.24 17.27
C GLU A 102 -0.07 -15.70 17.35
N THR A 103 0.25 -14.78 16.45
CA THR A 103 1.55 -14.13 16.41
C THR A 103 1.54 -13.04 17.46
N GLU A 104 1.68 -13.42 18.73
CA GLU A 104 2.16 -12.50 19.74
C GLU A 104 3.60 -12.13 19.39
N GLU A 105 3.84 -10.82 19.38
CA GLU A 105 5.10 -10.14 19.23
C GLU A 105 6.10 -10.64 20.28
N SER A 106 6.80 -11.74 19.97
CA SER A 106 7.84 -12.30 20.80
C SER A 106 9.08 -12.59 19.96
N ASP A 107 10.23 -12.52 20.62
CA ASP A 107 11.61 -12.66 20.14
C ASP A 107 11.90 -14.09 19.60
N TYR A 108 11.05 -14.57 18.69
CA TYR A 108 10.97 -15.95 18.25
C TYR A 108 12.00 -16.21 17.15
N LYS A 109 13.11 -16.85 17.53
CA LYS A 109 13.96 -17.57 16.57
C LYS A 109 13.19 -18.83 16.15
N PRO A 110 12.75 -18.95 14.87
CA PRO A 110 12.07 -20.15 14.43
C PRO A 110 12.98 -21.35 14.67
N THR A 111 12.48 -22.31 15.45
CA THR A 111 13.19 -23.58 15.61
C THR A 111 13.36 -24.22 14.23
N ALA A 112 14.48 -24.91 14.01
CA ALA A 112 14.78 -25.56 12.73
C ALA A 112 13.67 -26.51 12.27
N ALA A 113 12.81 -26.98 13.18
CA ALA A 113 11.61 -27.75 12.87
C ALA A 113 10.52 -26.92 12.17
N VAL A 114 10.24 -25.69 12.60
CA VAL A 114 9.25 -24.80 11.94
C VAL A 114 9.76 -24.34 10.58
N ALA A 115 11.05 -24.02 10.46
CA ALA A 115 11.68 -23.70 9.17
C ALA A 115 11.69 -24.89 8.19
N ARG A 116 11.95 -26.12 8.68
CA ARG A 116 11.86 -27.35 7.88
C ARG A 116 10.42 -27.72 7.50
N ARG A 117 9.45 -27.44 8.38
CA ARG A 117 8.01 -27.68 8.14
C ARG A 117 7.41 -26.66 7.16
N ALA A 118 7.80 -25.40 7.23
CA ALA A 118 7.45 -24.42 6.18
C ALA A 118 8.06 -24.83 4.84
N ALA A 119 9.29 -25.37 4.83
CA ALA A 119 9.95 -25.85 3.61
C ALA A 119 9.42 -27.21 3.09
N ALA A 120 8.40 -27.80 3.71
CA ALA A 120 7.68 -28.97 3.21
C ALA A 120 6.42 -28.47 2.46
N GLY A 121 6.25 -28.89 1.22
CA GLY A 121 5.21 -28.39 0.32
C GLY A 121 5.70 -28.29 -1.12
N GLU A 122 4.82 -28.65 -2.06
CA GLU A 122 5.05 -28.52 -3.50
C GLU A 122 5.22 -27.04 -3.88
N VAL A 123 6.29 -26.74 -4.62
CA VAL A 123 6.52 -25.38 -5.16
C VAL A 123 5.51 -25.14 -6.28
N VAL A 124 4.72 -24.09 -6.14
CA VAL A 124 3.71 -23.72 -7.12
C VAL A 124 4.37 -22.96 -8.27
N PRO A 125 4.20 -23.40 -9.53
CA PRO A 125 4.74 -22.67 -10.67
C PRO A 125 4.02 -21.32 -10.84
N LEU A 126 4.75 -20.30 -11.29
CA LEU A 126 4.21 -18.95 -11.45
C LEU A 126 2.99 -18.92 -12.39
N GLU A 127 2.98 -19.74 -13.43
CA GLU A 127 1.85 -19.85 -14.38
C GLU A 127 0.53 -20.21 -13.69
N GLU A 128 0.60 -21.06 -12.66
CA GLU A 128 -0.58 -21.41 -11.86
C GLU A 128 -1.03 -20.22 -11.00
N LEU A 129 -0.09 -19.51 -10.37
CA LEU A 129 -0.42 -18.31 -9.60
C LEU A 129 -1.08 -17.25 -10.46
N LEU A 130 -0.57 -17.02 -11.68
CA LEU A 130 -1.14 -16.05 -12.62
C LEU A 130 -2.54 -16.44 -13.09
N LYS A 131 -2.89 -17.73 -13.07
CA LYS A 131 -4.20 -18.24 -13.44
C LYS A 131 -5.19 -18.25 -12.28
N GLU A 132 -4.73 -18.58 -11.08
CA GLU A 132 -5.60 -18.86 -9.93
C GLU A 132 -5.71 -17.69 -8.95
N CYS A 133 -4.67 -16.87 -8.81
CA CYS A 133 -4.70 -15.73 -7.90
C CYS A 133 -5.37 -14.51 -8.56
N PRO A 134 -6.19 -13.75 -7.80
CA PRO A 134 -6.76 -12.52 -8.31
C PRO A 134 -5.68 -11.47 -8.56
N VAL A 135 -5.75 -10.82 -9.72
CA VAL A 135 -4.92 -9.65 -10.03
C VAL A 135 -5.50 -8.44 -9.30
N VAL A 136 -4.75 -7.90 -8.34
CA VAL A 136 -5.16 -6.78 -7.49
C VAL A 136 -4.77 -5.45 -8.12
N LEU A 137 -3.53 -5.36 -8.62
CA LEU A 137 -2.98 -4.18 -9.26
C LEU A 137 -2.14 -4.59 -10.48
N THR A 138 -1.92 -3.63 -11.37
CA THR A 138 -0.97 -3.72 -12.50
C THR A 138 -0.16 -2.44 -12.59
N GLY A 139 0.85 -2.39 -13.47
CA GLY A 139 1.71 -1.22 -13.70
C GLY A 139 0.94 0.11 -13.84
N ALA A 140 -0.24 0.11 -14.48
CA ALA A 140 -1.06 1.31 -14.70
C ALA A 140 -1.64 1.91 -13.40
N HIS A 141 -1.66 1.16 -12.30
CA HIS A 141 -2.23 1.58 -11.03
C HIS A 141 -1.24 2.32 -10.14
N PHE A 142 0.02 2.43 -10.57
CA PHE A 142 1.09 3.10 -9.85
C PHE A 142 1.34 4.50 -10.45
N ALA A 143 1.47 5.50 -9.58
CA ALA A 143 1.75 6.89 -9.95
C ALA A 143 3.24 7.25 -9.84
N GLY A 144 4.01 6.41 -9.15
CA GLY A 144 5.45 6.55 -8.99
C GLY A 144 5.95 5.73 -7.80
N ALA A 145 7.27 5.61 -7.69
CA ALA A 145 7.92 4.94 -6.59
C ALA A 145 9.22 5.66 -6.22
N ASP A 146 9.58 5.60 -4.95
CA ASP A 146 10.79 6.18 -4.37
C ASP A 146 11.49 5.10 -3.53
N ILE A 147 12.82 5.01 -3.60
CA ILE A 147 13.61 3.98 -2.91
C ILE A 147 14.29 4.63 -1.72
N GLU A 148 14.23 3.96 -0.57
CA GLU A 148 14.93 4.36 0.65
C GLU A 148 15.84 3.23 1.11
N GLU A 149 17.07 3.59 1.45
CA GLU A 149 18.04 2.69 2.05
C GLU A 149 17.83 2.61 3.57
N SER A 150 17.78 1.40 4.13
CA SER A 150 17.57 1.17 5.56
C SER A 150 18.45 0.03 6.08
N TYR A 151 18.56 -0.07 7.40
CA TYR A 151 19.47 -1.02 8.06
C TYR A 151 18.73 -1.81 9.13
N GLU A 152 18.96 -3.12 9.18
CA GLU A 152 18.49 -3.93 10.31
C GLU A 152 19.32 -3.64 11.56
N PRO A 153 18.71 -3.20 12.68
CA PRO A 153 19.46 -2.80 13.89
C PRO A 153 20.38 -3.87 14.48
N PHE A 154 20.13 -5.15 14.19
CA PHE A 154 20.83 -6.27 14.80
C PHE A 154 21.78 -7.03 13.86
N ARG A 155 21.76 -6.74 12.55
CA ARG A 155 22.55 -7.48 11.56
C ARG A 155 23.47 -6.61 10.72
N ASP A 156 23.37 -5.28 10.82
CA ASP A 156 24.09 -4.30 9.98
C ASP A 156 24.00 -4.62 8.48
N LYS A 157 22.94 -5.33 8.07
CA LYS A 157 22.67 -5.64 6.68
C LYS A 157 21.77 -4.56 6.12
N PRO A 158 22.16 -3.93 5.00
CA PRO A 158 21.27 -3.02 4.31
C PRO A 158 20.06 -3.81 3.76
N TYR A 159 18.90 -3.19 3.83
CA TYR A 159 17.70 -3.61 3.13
C TYR A 159 16.97 -2.37 2.62
N TRP A 160 16.31 -2.51 1.48
CA TRP A 160 15.66 -1.39 0.82
C TRP A 160 14.16 -1.39 1.07
N LYS A 161 13.63 -0.17 1.16
CA LYS A 161 12.20 0.12 1.19
C LYS A 161 11.83 0.78 -0.11
N VAL A 162 10.71 0.37 -0.70
CA VAL A 162 10.14 1.03 -1.87
C VAL A 162 8.83 1.68 -1.46
N HIS A 163 8.80 3.01 -1.45
CA HIS A 163 7.61 3.81 -1.20
C HIS A 163 6.88 4.05 -2.51
N VAL A 164 5.74 3.39 -2.64
CA VAL A 164 4.96 3.33 -3.86
C VAL A 164 3.76 4.24 -3.74
N ARG A 165 3.59 5.17 -4.67
CA ARG A 165 2.39 6.01 -4.78
C ARG A 165 1.39 5.35 -5.71
N LEU A 166 0.15 5.17 -5.24
CA LEU A 166 -0.95 4.62 -6.03
C LEU A 166 -1.72 5.74 -6.75
N THR A 167 -2.26 5.40 -7.92
CA THR A 167 -3.29 6.21 -8.57
C THR A 167 -4.60 6.19 -7.76
N ASP A 168 -5.57 7.07 -8.07
CA ASP A 168 -6.86 7.05 -7.40
C ASP A 168 -7.60 5.70 -7.59
N GLU A 169 -7.48 5.08 -8.77
CA GLU A 169 -8.02 3.73 -9.04
C GLU A 169 -7.24 2.66 -8.27
N GLY A 170 -5.91 2.70 -8.33
CA GLY A 170 -5.06 1.75 -7.60
C GLY A 170 -5.33 1.76 -6.09
N ARG A 171 -5.46 2.96 -5.49
CA ARG A 171 -5.82 3.12 -4.08
C ARG A 171 -7.19 2.51 -3.77
N SER A 172 -8.19 2.74 -4.62
CA SER A 172 -9.52 2.17 -4.43
C SER A 172 -9.52 0.63 -4.52
N ARG A 173 -8.86 0.07 -5.54
CA ARG A 173 -8.71 -1.38 -5.70
C ARG A 173 -8.00 -2.04 -4.52
N TYR A 174 -6.85 -1.47 -4.12
CA TYR A 174 -6.11 -1.95 -2.95
C TYR A 174 -6.94 -1.87 -1.67
N TRP A 175 -7.65 -0.77 -1.44
CA TRP A 175 -8.50 -0.61 -0.26
C TRP A 175 -9.65 -1.63 -0.23
N GLN A 176 -10.30 -1.89 -1.37
CA GLN A 176 -11.37 -2.87 -1.47
C GLN A 176 -10.88 -4.29 -1.23
N PHE A 177 -9.72 -4.64 -1.81
CA PHE A 177 -9.13 -5.96 -1.66
C PHE A 177 -8.63 -6.19 -0.23
N SER A 178 -7.84 -5.25 0.32
CA SER A 178 -7.28 -5.36 1.68
C SER A 178 -8.33 -5.50 2.77
N ARG A 179 -9.55 -5.00 2.57
CA ARG A 179 -10.63 -5.09 3.57
C ARG A 179 -10.99 -6.54 3.95
N THR A 180 -10.86 -7.50 3.02
CA THR A 180 -11.19 -8.91 3.29
C THR A 180 -9.98 -9.83 3.28
N HIS A 181 -8.79 -9.27 3.09
CA HIS A 181 -7.53 -9.97 2.89
C HIS A 181 -6.41 -9.36 3.77
N ASP A 182 -6.77 -8.64 4.84
CA ASP A 182 -5.80 -8.00 5.72
C ASP A 182 -4.84 -9.03 6.33
N GLY A 183 -3.54 -8.71 6.34
CA GLY A 183 -2.48 -9.62 6.76
C GLY A 183 -2.05 -10.66 5.71
N GLU A 184 -2.81 -10.86 4.63
CA GLU A 184 -2.38 -11.69 3.50
C GLU A 184 -1.27 -11.01 2.69
N ARG A 185 -0.55 -11.78 1.87
CA ARG A 185 0.56 -11.25 1.04
C ARG A 185 0.11 -10.84 -0.36
N LEU A 186 0.79 -9.81 -0.87
CA LEU A 186 0.75 -9.45 -2.28
C LEU A 186 1.99 -10.00 -2.98
N VAL A 187 1.84 -10.62 -4.14
CA VAL A 187 2.98 -11.10 -4.96
C VAL A 187 3.22 -10.11 -6.09
N PHE A 188 4.40 -9.48 -6.09
CA PHE A 188 4.81 -8.57 -7.16
C PHE A 188 5.57 -9.36 -8.22
N VAL A 189 4.93 -9.50 -9.38
CA VAL A 189 5.45 -10.22 -10.54
C VAL A 189 5.87 -9.21 -11.60
N LEU A 190 7.11 -9.29 -12.07
CA LEU A 190 7.62 -8.47 -13.16
C LEU A 190 8.39 -9.36 -14.15
N ASN A 191 8.02 -9.32 -15.43
CA ASN A 191 8.66 -10.11 -16.49
C ASN A 191 8.73 -11.62 -16.15
N ASN A 192 7.62 -12.16 -15.64
CA ASN A 192 7.50 -13.57 -15.22
C ASN A 192 8.46 -13.98 -14.08
N ASP A 193 8.85 -13.04 -13.23
CA ASP A 193 9.70 -13.26 -12.07
C ASP A 193 9.05 -12.66 -10.81
N ILE A 194 9.20 -13.33 -9.65
CA ILE A 194 8.64 -12.88 -8.38
C ILE A 194 9.70 -12.04 -7.66
N LEU A 195 9.47 -10.73 -7.58
CA LEU A 195 10.42 -9.81 -6.95
C LEU A 195 10.25 -9.78 -5.42
N THR A 196 9.01 -9.69 -4.95
CA THR A 196 8.74 -9.52 -3.52
C THR A 196 7.32 -9.92 -3.16
N CYS A 197 7.15 -10.35 -1.91
CA CYS A 197 5.87 -10.78 -1.35
C CYS A 197 5.50 -10.04 -0.05
N PRO A 198 5.35 -8.70 -0.06
CA PRO A 198 5.04 -7.95 1.16
C PRO A 198 3.69 -8.38 1.76
N ARG A 199 3.59 -8.29 3.10
CA ARG A 199 2.30 -8.42 3.78
C ARG A 199 1.48 -7.17 3.54
N MET A 200 0.22 -7.39 3.22
CA MET A 200 -0.75 -6.34 3.06
C MET A 200 -1.17 -5.82 4.43
N SER A 201 -1.32 -4.51 4.53
CA SER A 201 -1.94 -3.87 5.69
C SER A 201 -3.13 -3.05 5.23
N HIS A 202 -4.27 -3.22 5.89
CA HIS A 202 -5.46 -2.45 5.64
C HIS A 202 -5.27 -1.00 6.10
N MET A 203 -4.80 -0.15 5.18
CA MET A 203 -4.64 1.28 5.40
C MET A 203 -5.27 2.07 4.27
N ASN A 204 -5.95 3.17 4.61
CA ASN A 204 -6.42 4.15 3.64
C ASN A 204 -5.29 5.13 3.30
N THR A 205 -4.21 4.62 2.71
CA THR A 205 -3.05 5.44 2.33
C THR A 205 -2.92 5.52 0.82
N GLY A 206 -2.54 6.70 0.32
CA GLY A 206 -2.13 6.88 -1.08
C GLY A 206 -0.74 6.31 -1.39
N THR A 207 -0.04 5.85 -0.35
CA THR A 207 1.31 5.31 -0.41
C THR A 207 1.33 3.93 0.24
N LEU A 208 1.97 2.97 -0.43
CA LEU A 208 2.28 1.63 0.07
C LEU A 208 3.79 1.55 0.27
N THR A 209 4.25 1.08 1.43
CA THR A 209 5.66 0.79 1.65
C THR A 209 5.89 -0.70 1.47
N ILE A 210 6.80 -1.06 0.58
CA ILE A 210 7.22 -2.44 0.34
C ILE A 210 8.56 -2.64 1.03
N GLU A 211 8.56 -3.46 2.08
CA GLU A 211 9.74 -3.78 2.86
C GLU A 211 9.62 -5.18 3.51
N PRO A 212 10.74 -5.85 3.80
CA PRO A 212 12.10 -5.55 3.33
C PRO A 212 12.35 -6.06 1.91
N ILE A 213 13.19 -5.37 1.13
CA ILE A 213 13.77 -5.89 -0.12
C ILE A 213 15.29 -5.97 0.05
N TRP A 214 15.86 -7.17 -0.04
CA TRP A 214 17.28 -7.39 0.28
C TRP A 214 18.24 -7.11 -0.87
N VAL A 215 17.74 -7.14 -2.11
CA VAL A 215 18.54 -6.97 -3.32
C VAL A 215 18.27 -5.59 -3.93
N GLU A 216 19.34 -4.80 -4.13
CA GLU A 216 19.23 -3.45 -4.74
C GLU A 216 18.63 -3.47 -6.12
N ASP A 217 19.09 -4.40 -6.95
CA ASP A 217 18.63 -4.51 -8.32
C ASP A 217 17.13 -4.80 -8.38
N ASP A 218 16.59 -5.61 -7.46
CA ASP A 218 15.15 -5.89 -7.41
C ASP A 218 14.34 -4.68 -6.94
N ALA A 219 14.81 -3.95 -5.93
CA ALA A 219 14.18 -2.70 -5.49
C ALA A 219 14.17 -1.65 -6.62
N ARG A 220 15.27 -1.55 -7.37
CA ARG A 220 15.42 -0.65 -8.51
C ARG A 220 14.51 -1.05 -9.67
N ARG A 221 14.52 -2.34 -10.08
CA ARG A 221 13.62 -2.89 -11.10
C ARG A 221 12.15 -2.64 -10.76
N LEU A 222 11.78 -2.85 -9.50
CA LEU A 222 10.41 -2.63 -9.02
C LEU A 222 10.03 -1.13 -9.12
N ALA A 223 10.90 -0.24 -8.65
CA ALA A 223 10.65 1.20 -8.70
C ALA A 223 10.58 1.73 -10.14
N GLU A 224 11.44 1.25 -11.03
CA GLU A 224 11.43 1.60 -12.46
C GLU A 224 10.15 1.14 -13.15
N ALA A 225 9.72 -0.11 -12.89
CA ALA A 225 8.47 -0.64 -13.44
C ALA A 225 7.24 0.19 -13.03
N MET A 226 7.26 0.76 -11.81
CA MET A 226 6.20 1.63 -11.30
C MET A 226 6.26 3.08 -11.82
N ARG A 227 7.41 3.51 -12.36
CA ARG A 227 7.60 4.83 -12.98
C ARG A 227 7.31 4.82 -14.48
N GLY A 228 7.44 3.67 -15.14
CA GLY A 228 7.54 3.52 -16.60
C GLY A 228 6.27 3.64 -17.44
N LYS A 229 5.08 3.89 -16.87
CA LYS A 229 3.84 4.08 -17.64
C LYS A 229 3.24 5.47 -17.36
N ARG A 230 3.76 6.51 -18.04
CA ARG A 230 3.07 7.79 -18.24
C ARG A 230 2.69 7.95 -19.70
#